data_AF-A0A699XJ20-F1
#
_entry.id   AF-A0A699XJ20-F1
#
_cell.length_a   1.000
_cell.length_b   1.000
_cell.length_c   1.000
_cell.angle_alpha   90.00
_cell.angle_beta   90.00
_cell.angle_gamma   90.00
#
_symmetry.space_group_name_H-M   'P 1'
#
loop_
_entity.id
_entity.type
_entity.pdbx_description
1 polymer ?
#
loop_
_entity_poly.entity_id
_entity_poly.type
_entity_poly.pdbx_seq_one_letter_code
_entity_poly.pdbx_strand_id
1 'polypeptide(L)'
;LRFLKSLQADPKRKTVVVAMGNAYGLKYLESARTLVCGYEDHYAAQIVVPQVLFGALPARGKLPVTVSETMKVGTGLATADLHRLRYAAP
;
A
#
# COMPACT_ATOMS: atom_id res chain seq x y z
N LEU A 1 -12.79 7.22 -8.94
CA LEU A 1 -11.34 7.17 -9.30
C LEU A 1 -10.82 8.37 -10.11
N ARG A 2 -11.65 9.32 -10.56
CA ARG A 2 -11.18 10.48 -11.36
C ARG A 2 -10.07 11.28 -10.67
N PHE A 3 -10.19 11.49 -9.35
CA PHE A 3 -9.20 12.17 -8.53
C PHE A 3 -7.81 11.50 -8.53
N LEU A 4 -7.75 10.17 -8.38
CA LEU A 4 -6.47 9.46 -8.40
C LEU A 4 -5.81 9.56 -9.78
N LYS A 5 -6.61 9.44 -10.85
CA LYS A 5 -6.12 9.60 -12.23
C LYS A 5 -5.59 11.01 -12.47
N SER A 6 -6.25 12.05 -11.97
CA SER A 6 -5.76 13.43 -12.13
C SER A 6 -4.45 13.67 -11.37
N LEU A 7 -4.26 13.04 -10.21
CA LEU A 7 -2.98 13.13 -9.48
C LEU A 7 -1.85 12.38 -10.18
N GLN A 8 -2.16 11.24 -10.79
CA GLN A 8 -1.20 10.39 -11.51
C GLN A 8 -0.89 10.89 -12.92
N ALA A 9 -1.72 11.77 -13.48
CA ALA A 9 -1.52 12.35 -14.80
C ALA A 9 -0.28 13.26 -14.87
N ASP A 10 0.14 13.86 -13.76
CA ASP A 10 1.37 14.63 -13.68
C ASP A 10 2.58 13.70 -13.39
N PRO A 11 3.48 13.49 -14.36
CA PRO A 11 4.63 12.61 -14.19
C PRO A 11 5.65 13.11 -13.15
N LYS A 12 5.62 14.41 -12.78
CA LYS A 12 6.48 14.96 -11.72
C LYS A 12 5.97 14.59 -10.33
N ARG A 13 4.69 14.24 -10.20
CA ARG A 13 4.06 13.95 -8.92
C ARG A 13 4.15 12.46 -8.60
N LYS A 14 4.98 12.12 -7.61
CA LYS A 14 5.06 10.74 -7.10
C LYS A 14 3.88 10.47 -6.18
N THR A 15 2.98 9.60 -6.60
CA THR A 15 1.79 9.23 -5.82
C THR A 15 1.89 7.78 -5.36
N VAL A 16 1.65 7.54 -4.07
CA VAL A 16 1.43 6.20 -3.52
C VAL A 16 -0.04 6.09 -3.13
N VAL A 17 -0.74 5.12 -3.69
CA VAL A 17 -2.15 4.86 -3.37
C VAL A 17 -2.20 3.83 -2.26
N VAL A 18 -2.84 4.19 -1.16
CA VAL A 18 -3.07 3.28 -0.03
C VAL A 18 -4.54 2.91 -0.02
N ALA A 19 -4.83 1.63 -0.23
CA ALA A 19 -6.18 1.09 -0.17
C ALA A 19 -6.44 0.49 1.20
N MET A 20 -7.36 1.10 1.94
CA MET A 20 -7.86 0.59 3.23
C MET A 20 -9.14 -0.21 2.99
N GLY A 21 -9.41 -1.21 3.85
CA GLY A 21 -10.54 -2.13 3.71
C GLY A 21 -10.19 -3.44 3.01
N ASN A 22 -11.14 -3.99 2.24
CA ASN A 22 -11.04 -5.32 1.66
C ASN A 22 -10.08 -5.38 0.46
N ALA A 23 -9.20 -6.40 0.42
CA ALA A 23 -8.26 -6.64 -0.66
C ALA A 23 -8.91 -6.76 -2.06
N TYR A 24 -10.15 -7.24 -2.17
CA TYR A 24 -10.87 -7.27 -3.45
C TYR A 24 -11.12 -5.88 -4.04
N GLY A 25 -11.06 -4.81 -3.23
CA GLY A 25 -11.15 -3.43 -3.71
C GLY A 25 -9.96 -3.02 -4.58
N LEU A 26 -8.82 -3.71 -4.46
CA LEU A 26 -7.61 -3.42 -5.24
C LEU A 26 -7.82 -3.59 -6.75
N LYS A 27 -8.81 -4.40 -7.17
CA LYS A 27 -9.15 -4.60 -8.59
C LYS A 27 -9.49 -3.29 -9.31
N TYR A 28 -9.97 -2.29 -8.58
CA TYR A 28 -10.29 -0.97 -9.13
C TYR A 28 -9.09 -0.03 -9.15
N LEU A 29 -7.98 -0.38 -8.49
CA LEU A 29 -6.81 0.46 -8.27
C LEU A 29 -5.55 -0.05 -8.98
N GLU A 30 -5.66 -1.10 -9.78
CA GLU A 30 -4.52 -1.72 -10.51
C GLU A 30 -3.78 -0.75 -11.43
N SER A 31 -4.46 0.28 -11.93
CA SER A 31 -3.82 1.33 -12.73
C SER A 31 -2.80 2.15 -11.94
N ALA A 32 -2.79 2.06 -10.61
CA ALA A 32 -1.87 2.82 -9.77
C ALA A 32 -0.45 2.23 -9.86
N ARG A 33 0.51 3.08 -10.22
CA ARG A 33 1.94 2.72 -10.30
C ARG A 33 2.51 2.18 -8.99
N THR A 34 2.07 2.73 -7.86
CA THR A 34 2.50 2.30 -6.53
C THR A 34 1.27 2.16 -5.66
N LEU A 35 1.01 0.94 -5.22
CA LEU A 35 -0.19 0.53 -4.52
C LEU A 35 0.19 -0.22 -3.25
N VAL A 36 -0.43 0.17 -2.13
CA VAL A 36 -0.32 -0.51 -0.85
C VAL A 36 -1.70 -0.96 -0.41
N CYS A 37 -1.82 -2.24 -0.07
CA CYS A 37 -2.99 -2.75 0.64
C CYS A 37 -2.76 -2.59 2.13
N GLY A 38 -3.51 -1.68 2.76
CA GLY A 38 -3.44 -1.43 4.20
C GLY A 38 -4.21 -2.44 5.03
N TYR A 39 -5.18 -3.14 4.41
CA TYR A 39 -6.16 -4.03 5.03
C TYR A 39 -6.98 -3.38 6.16
N GLU A 40 -8.28 -3.67 6.15
CA GLU A 40 -9.24 -3.14 7.12
C GLU A 40 -9.20 -1.61 7.21
N ASP A 41 -10.12 -1.03 7.97
CA ASP A 41 -10.07 0.40 8.30
C ASP A 41 -9.87 0.53 9.80
N HIS A 42 -8.76 -0.05 10.28
CA HIS A 42 -8.41 -0.06 11.69
C HIS A 42 -7.28 0.94 11.97
N TYR A 43 -7.36 1.63 13.12
CA TYR A 43 -6.39 2.64 13.54
C TYR A 43 -4.93 2.14 13.52
N ALA A 44 -4.71 0.88 13.92
CA ALA A 44 -3.41 0.23 13.84
C ALA A 44 -2.83 0.18 12.41
N ALA A 45 -3.65 -0.15 11.40
CA ALA A 45 -3.20 -0.16 10.00
C ALA A 45 -2.85 1.24 9.51
N GLN A 46 -3.64 2.25 9.89
CA GLN A 46 -3.40 3.65 9.57
C GLN A 46 -2.09 4.19 10.19
N ILE A 47 -1.66 3.65 11.34
CA ILE A 47 -0.36 3.96 11.95
C ILE A 47 0.78 3.19 11.27
N VAL A 48 0.61 1.91 11.00
CA VAL A 48 1.70 1.06 10.48
C VAL A 48 2.06 1.43 9.05
N VAL A 49 1.08 1.73 8.20
CA VAL A 49 1.32 2.01 6.77
C VAL A 49 2.31 3.16 6.55
N PRO A 50 2.19 4.34 7.19
CA PRO A 50 3.20 5.39 7.12
C PRO A 50 4.60 4.91 7.53
N GLN A 51 4.72 4.12 8.60
CA GLN A 51 6.02 3.58 9.02
C GLN A 51 6.65 2.69 7.95
N VAL A 52 5.83 1.91 7.23
CA VAL A 52 6.29 1.11 6.10
C VAL A 52 6.72 1.99 4.93
N LEU A 53 5.90 3.00 4.57
CA LEU A 53 6.19 3.91 3.46
C LEU A 53 7.48 4.70 3.65
N PHE A 54 7.78 5.12 4.88
CA PHE A 54 9.00 5.85 5.22
C PHE A 54 10.18 4.95 5.62
N GLY A 55 10.01 3.63 5.54
CA GLY A 55 11.07 2.65 5.76
C GLY A 55 11.49 2.45 7.22
N ALA A 56 10.65 2.86 8.16
CA ALA A 56 10.81 2.54 9.58
C ALA A 56 10.46 1.05 9.85
N LEU A 57 9.52 0.50 9.08
CA LEU A 57 9.17 -0.93 9.08
C LEU A 57 9.34 -1.52 7.67
N PRO A 58 9.87 -2.75 7.54
CA PRO A 58 9.88 -3.44 6.25
C PRO A 58 8.49 -3.96 5.90
N ALA A 59 8.06 -3.78 4.65
CA ALA A 59 6.89 -4.47 4.10
C ALA A 59 7.23 -5.95 3.92
N ARG A 60 6.39 -6.82 4.49
CA ARG A 60 6.51 -8.29 4.35
C ARG A 60 5.21 -8.97 3.94
N GLY A 61 4.12 -8.19 3.81
CA GLY A 61 2.80 -8.70 3.49
C GLY A 61 2.73 -9.30 2.10
N LYS A 62 1.92 -10.34 1.96
CA LYS A 62 1.55 -10.99 0.70
C LYS A 62 0.03 -11.08 0.65
N LEU A 63 -0.53 -10.99 -0.56
CA LEU A 63 -1.97 -11.12 -0.76
C LEU A 63 -2.45 -12.50 -0.30
N PRO A 64 -3.42 -12.60 0.62
CA PRO A 64 -4.00 -13.89 1.02
C PRO A 64 -5.04 -14.40 0.01
N VAL A 65 -5.41 -13.57 -0.97
CA VAL A 65 -6.44 -13.86 -1.97
C VAL A 65 -5.98 -13.41 -3.35
N THR A 66 -6.53 -14.03 -4.39
CA THR A 66 -6.38 -13.56 -5.77
C THR A 66 -7.39 -12.44 -6.02
N VAL A 67 -6.90 -11.26 -6.36
CA VAL A 67 -7.71 -10.07 -6.67
C VAL A 67 -7.99 -9.99 -8.16
N SER A 68 -6.99 -10.31 -8.99
CA SER A 68 -7.06 -10.29 -10.44
C SER A 68 -5.97 -11.15 -11.07
N GLU A 69 -5.91 -11.17 -12.40
CA GLU A 69 -4.88 -11.92 -13.14
C GLU A 69 -3.45 -11.43 -12.86
N THR A 70 -3.29 -10.13 -12.60
CA THR A 70 -2.00 -9.50 -12.28
C THR A 70 -1.65 -9.60 -10.79
N MET A 71 -2.68 -9.68 -9.93
CA MET A 71 -2.55 -9.71 -8.48
C MET A 71 -3.10 -11.02 -7.91
N LYS A 72 -2.30 -12.08 -8.04
CA LYS A 72 -2.63 -13.42 -7.54
C LYS A 72 -2.32 -13.57 -6.05
N VAL A 73 -2.94 -14.54 -5.41
CA VAL A 73 -2.59 -14.97 -4.05
C VAL A 73 -1.07 -15.21 -3.94
N GLY A 74 -0.49 -14.82 -2.81
CA GLY A 74 0.94 -14.90 -2.54
C GLY A 74 1.78 -13.75 -3.13
N THR A 75 1.19 -12.89 -3.96
CA THR A 75 1.89 -11.72 -4.52
C THR A 75 2.13 -10.68 -3.42
N GLY A 76 3.34 -10.13 -3.36
CA GLY A 76 3.70 -9.07 -2.44
C GLY A 76 5.12 -8.61 -2.71
N LEU A 77 5.39 -7.32 -2.51
CA LEU A 77 6.73 -6.74 -2.66
C LEU A 77 7.33 -6.56 -1.26
N ALA A 78 8.36 -7.34 -0.97
CA ALA A 78 9.12 -7.16 0.26
C ALA A 78 10.03 -5.93 0.13
N THR A 79 10.05 -5.07 1.14
CA THR A 79 11.02 -3.97 1.21
C THR A 79 12.13 -4.30 2.19
N ALA A 80 13.34 -3.79 1.92
CA ALA A 80 14.46 -3.93 2.84
C ALA A 80 14.18 -3.24 4.18
N ASP A 81 14.79 -3.77 5.24
CA ASP A 81 14.88 -3.04 6.51
C ASP A 81 15.95 -1.95 6.35
N LEU A 82 15.54 -0.69 6.51
CA LEU A 82 16.44 0.46 6.38
C LEU A 82 17.04 0.90 7.72
N HIS A 83 16.77 0.16 8.80
CA HIS A 83 17.23 0.48 10.16
C HIS A 83 16.90 1.92 10.60
N ARG A 84 15.75 2.45 10.14
CA ARG A 84 15.27 3.78 10.52
C ARG A 84 14.51 3.73 11.84
N LEU A 85 14.51 4.85 12.57
CA LEU A 85 13.75 4.99 13.80
C LEU A 85 12.25 4.89 13.53
N ARG A 86 11.57 4.14 14.39
CA ARG A 86 10.11 3.95 14.41
C ARG A 86 9.51 4.86 15.46
N TYR A 87 8.30 5.35 15.24
CA TYR A 87 7.56 6.03 16.28
C TYR A 87 6.71 5.02 17.06
N ALA A 88 6.57 5.26 18.36
CA ALA A 88 5.72 4.50 19.25
C ALA A 88 4.62 5.42 19.80
N ALA A 89 3.55 4.82 20.33
CA ALA A 89 2.61 5.57 21.14
C ALA A 89 3.36 6.13 22.37
N PRO A 90 3.06 7.38 22.78
CA PRO A 90 3.64 7.97 23.99
C PRO A 90 3.27 7.19 25.25
#